data_AF-A0A0L6VSI0-F1
#
_entry.id   AF-A0A0L6VSI0-F1
#
_cell.length_a   1.000
_cell.length_b   1.000
_cell.length_c   1.000
_cell.angle_alpha   90.00
_cell.angle_beta   90.00
_cell.angle_gamma   90.00
#
_symmetry.space_group_name_H-M   'P 1'
#
loop_
_entity.id
_entity.type
_entity.pdbx_description
1 polymer ?
#
loop_
_entity_poly.entity_id
_entity_poly.type
_entity_poly.pdbx_seq_one_letter_code
_entity_poly.pdbx_strand_id
1 'polypeptide(L)'
;MPSDLDIFPELESFQRHDIRKRILSVTALIFISYWGFTYLLEVLITSVTGDSPIAWNYHQESSSLSHPPSAHLIKTIDLRHSNYQSGVSLLGVTAIITLTLQMQREERIACLELMLRFLVKYPFVKEIIIWNDGAMGSVFNLNGEDLLSKLNHTNHKFPLPVLRVINSPGSMGEMSGHMACSLAKFDTCYHTDENVLNLNLDTLYTKYLESDGESGASIVDHASPEEYVVESAYNVWQPDHSLNAGLVSRLSRGSLAAKRLSTRYFQQLTTAIQFSERGNLRLSAPPSVLGDIQFSIWLNRRPLSLITPVQPAHIAGSVARKISHLDPEFINHAYERLNKTIQNSDPFLVPSLFPRNLPPHDMQPESEIGLASAYDDRSMLITNLAFSREWPLAVDGELSTCWKAPSGMPHMGFVGLNFVKSIQLNRLTLFGKFEGEHWGLEVYLANDKIWTSKSAIPTISTHQEPPVTKFVYDLPPDSSLVKKVRLILSQGNASPAGMTVCGWMVNENWVV
;
A
#
# COMPACT_ATOMS: atom_id res chain seq x y z
N MET A 1 -27.25 -85.47 40.83
CA MET A 1 -26.07 -85.35 39.95
C MET A 1 -26.00 -83.91 39.48
N PRO A 2 -24.86 -83.22 39.63
CA PRO A 2 -24.80 -81.77 39.73
C PRO A 2 -24.50 -81.10 38.39
N SER A 3 -24.89 -79.83 38.36
CA SER A 3 -24.85 -78.82 37.32
C SER A 3 -23.46 -78.41 36.86
N ASP A 4 -23.29 -78.32 35.54
CA ASP A 4 -22.16 -77.65 34.87
C ASP A 4 -22.18 -76.14 35.15
N LEU A 5 -21.07 -75.65 35.69
CA LEU A 5 -20.77 -74.23 35.91
C LEU A 5 -19.77 -73.78 34.84
N ASP A 6 -20.21 -72.90 33.94
CA ASP A 6 -19.38 -72.24 32.94
C ASP A 6 -18.41 -71.25 33.60
N ILE A 7 -17.12 -71.61 33.66
CA ILE A 7 -16.01 -70.81 34.23
C ILE A 7 -15.26 -69.99 33.15
N PHE A 8 -15.80 -69.88 31.93
CA PHE A 8 -15.06 -69.27 30.80
C PHE A 8 -15.24 -67.75 30.49
N PRO A 9 -16.21 -66.97 31.03
CA PRO A 9 -16.36 -65.57 30.61
C PRO A 9 -15.42 -64.58 31.33
N GLU A 10 -14.82 -64.94 32.46
CA GLU A 10 -13.96 -64.01 33.24
C GLU A 10 -12.54 -63.90 32.68
N LEU A 11 -11.99 -64.98 32.12
CA LEU A 11 -10.61 -65.01 31.59
C LEU A 11 -10.45 -64.20 30.29
N GLU A 12 -11.49 -64.15 29.45
CA GLU A 12 -11.49 -63.34 28.22
C GLU A 12 -11.52 -61.83 28.52
N SER A 13 -12.14 -61.40 29.61
CA SER A 13 -12.24 -59.98 29.98
C SER A 13 -10.89 -59.40 30.39
N PHE A 14 -10.08 -60.18 31.13
CA PHE A 14 -8.74 -59.77 31.57
C PHE A 14 -7.74 -59.72 30.42
N GLN A 15 -7.75 -60.68 29.50
CA GLN A 15 -6.90 -60.63 28.31
C GLN A 15 -7.25 -59.46 27.40
N ARG A 16 -8.54 -59.16 27.21
CA ARG A 16 -8.98 -58.04 26.36
C ARG A 16 -8.60 -56.68 26.95
N HIS A 17 -8.57 -56.55 28.27
CA HIS A 17 -8.13 -55.31 28.94
C HIS A 17 -6.61 -55.08 28.84
N ASP A 18 -5.81 -56.14 28.99
CA ASP A 18 -4.35 -56.04 28.95
C ASP A 18 -3.84 -55.80 27.51
N ILE A 19 -4.49 -56.41 26.50
CA ILE A 19 -4.23 -56.11 25.09
C ILE A 19 -4.59 -54.66 24.75
N ARG A 20 -5.70 -54.13 25.26
CA ARG A 20 -6.11 -52.74 25.00
C ARG A 20 -5.15 -51.72 25.62
N LYS A 21 -4.63 -51.98 26.82
CA LYS A 21 -3.57 -51.15 27.44
C LYS A 21 -2.27 -51.20 26.64
N ARG A 22 -1.84 -52.38 26.18
CA ARG A 22 -0.64 -52.51 25.34
C ARG A 22 -0.79 -51.79 24.01
N ILE A 23 -1.95 -51.87 23.36
CA ILE A 23 -2.24 -51.12 22.13
C ILE A 23 -2.16 -49.62 22.39
N LEU A 24 -2.81 -49.10 23.44
CA LEU A 24 -2.75 -47.68 23.79
C LEU A 24 -1.33 -47.19 24.09
N SER A 25 -0.53 -47.98 24.81
CA SER A 25 0.87 -47.66 25.09
C SER A 25 1.74 -47.66 23.84
N VAL A 26 1.53 -48.62 22.92
CA VAL A 26 2.24 -48.68 21.64
C VAL A 26 1.83 -47.51 20.74
N THR A 27 0.54 -47.18 20.66
CA THR A 27 0.06 -46.02 19.91
C THR A 27 0.64 -44.72 20.48
N ALA A 28 0.67 -44.56 21.80
CA ALA A 28 1.28 -43.39 22.45
C ALA A 28 2.78 -43.28 22.15
N LEU A 29 3.52 -44.40 22.19
CA LEU A 29 4.95 -44.43 21.83
C LEU A 29 5.18 -44.10 20.35
N ILE A 30 4.31 -44.56 19.45
CA ILE A 30 4.36 -44.19 18.02
C ILE A 30 4.10 -42.69 17.85
N PHE A 31 3.14 -42.10 18.55
CA PHE A 31 2.88 -40.66 18.49
C PHE A 31 4.05 -39.83 19.06
N ILE A 32 4.63 -40.25 20.19
CA ILE A 32 5.77 -39.56 20.80
C ILE A 32 7.00 -39.66 19.91
N SER A 33 7.27 -40.83 19.32
CA SER A 33 8.40 -41.02 18.41
C SER A 33 8.19 -40.29 17.08
N TYR A 34 6.97 -40.26 16.56
CA TYR A 34 6.62 -39.47 15.37
C TYR A 34 6.82 -37.97 15.63
N TRP A 35 6.33 -37.46 16.77
CA TRP A 35 6.49 -36.04 17.13
C TRP A 35 7.96 -35.69 17.37
N GLY A 36 8.70 -36.53 18.10
CA GLY A 36 10.13 -36.36 18.30
C GLY A 36 10.91 -36.37 16.99
N PHE A 37 10.54 -37.26 16.06
CA PHE A 37 11.15 -37.34 14.74
C PHE A 37 10.82 -36.12 13.89
N THR A 38 9.57 -35.64 13.87
CA THR A 38 9.20 -34.41 13.12
C THR A 38 9.92 -33.19 13.67
N TYR A 39 10.04 -33.05 14.99
CA TYR A 39 10.76 -31.95 15.62
C TYR A 39 12.26 -32.01 15.30
N LEU A 40 12.85 -33.19 15.35
CA LEU A 40 14.27 -33.38 15.06
C LEU A 40 14.58 -33.19 13.56
N LEU A 41 13.64 -33.56 12.68
CA LEU A 41 13.71 -33.27 11.24
C LEU A 41 13.61 -31.77 10.97
N GLU A 42 12.71 -31.07 11.67
CA GLU A 42 12.55 -29.61 11.56
C GLU A 42 13.82 -28.88 12.02
N VAL A 43 14.42 -29.29 13.14
CA VAL A 43 15.70 -28.76 13.64
C VAL A 43 16.85 -29.04 12.65
N LEU A 44 16.96 -30.25 12.11
CA LEU A 44 18.00 -30.61 11.13
C LEU A 44 17.82 -29.87 9.80
N ILE A 45 16.59 -29.70 9.33
CA ILE A 45 16.29 -28.89 8.14
C ILE A 45 16.77 -27.46 8.41
N THR A 46 16.38 -26.84 9.53
CA THR A 46 16.83 -25.47 9.87
C THR A 46 18.34 -25.33 10.02
N SER A 47 19.06 -26.37 10.47
CA SER A 47 20.52 -26.30 10.61
C SER A 47 21.29 -26.51 9.31
N VAL A 48 20.72 -27.27 8.36
CA VAL A 48 21.38 -27.61 7.09
C VAL A 48 21.07 -26.61 5.98
N THR A 49 19.85 -26.06 5.93
CA THR A 49 19.52 -25.06 4.92
C THR A 49 20.00 -23.66 5.27
N GLY A 50 20.31 -23.35 6.54
CA GLY A 50 20.56 -21.97 6.99
C GLY A 50 19.33 -21.05 6.88
N ASP A 51 18.38 -21.44 6.04
CA ASP A 51 17.05 -20.89 5.89
C ASP A 51 16.09 -21.67 6.78
N SER A 52 15.50 -20.96 7.74
CA SER A 52 14.25 -21.35 8.38
C SER A 52 13.21 -21.73 7.32
N PRO A 53 12.30 -22.70 7.56
CA PRO A 53 11.07 -22.78 6.76
C PRO A 53 10.47 -21.38 6.80
N ILE A 54 10.15 -20.82 5.62
CA ILE A 54 9.81 -19.41 5.37
C ILE A 54 8.70 -18.96 6.33
N ALA A 55 9.11 -18.68 7.55
CA ALA A 55 8.44 -17.89 8.53
C ALA A 55 8.85 -16.50 8.11
N TRP A 56 7.88 -15.77 7.57
CA TRP A 56 7.90 -14.34 7.43
C TRP A 56 8.59 -13.76 8.68
N ASN A 57 9.87 -13.43 8.58
CA ASN A 57 10.67 -13.00 9.72
C ASN A 57 10.29 -11.54 9.98
N TYR A 58 9.15 -11.39 10.65
CA TYR A 58 8.42 -10.17 10.98
C TYR A 58 9.12 -9.27 12.01
N HIS A 59 10.37 -9.56 12.39
CA HIS A 59 10.88 -9.17 13.70
C HIS A 59 11.77 -7.93 13.78
N GLN A 60 11.88 -7.08 12.75
CA GLN A 60 12.87 -5.99 12.83
C GLN A 60 12.44 -4.62 12.32
N GLU A 61 11.14 -4.34 12.30
CA GLU A 61 10.60 -2.97 12.20
C GLU A 61 9.57 -2.64 13.29
N SER A 62 9.20 -3.59 14.14
CA SER A 62 8.26 -3.37 15.24
C SER A 62 8.89 -2.70 16.49
N SER A 63 10.16 -2.32 16.46
CA SER A 63 10.87 -1.79 17.64
C SER A 63 10.75 -0.27 17.85
N SER A 64 10.08 0.47 16.97
CA SER A 64 9.84 1.91 17.18
C SER A 64 8.38 2.30 17.47
N LEU A 65 7.43 1.37 17.39
CA LEU A 65 5.98 1.65 17.56
C LEU A 65 5.31 0.87 18.69
N SER A 66 6.07 0.21 19.57
CA SER A 66 5.54 -0.43 20.80
C SER A 66 5.25 0.58 21.92
N HIS A 67 4.77 1.77 21.57
CA HIS A 67 4.42 2.83 22.50
C HIS A 67 2.99 3.29 22.21
N PRO A 68 2.22 3.68 23.24
CA PRO A 68 0.91 4.28 23.04
C PRO A 68 1.01 5.45 22.05
N PRO A 69 -0.02 5.68 21.21
CA PRO A 69 0.04 6.71 20.18
C PRO A 69 0.43 8.04 20.81
N SER A 70 1.46 8.68 20.26
CA SER A 70 2.02 9.90 20.85
C SER A 70 0.95 11.00 20.94
N ALA A 71 1.00 11.84 21.98
CA ALA A 71 0.08 12.96 22.11
C ALA A 71 0.10 13.89 20.88
N HIS A 72 1.26 13.98 20.20
CA HIS A 72 1.40 14.68 18.94
C HIS A 72 0.59 14.04 17.81
N LEU A 73 0.64 12.71 17.66
CA LEU A 73 -0.13 11.99 16.65
C LEU A 73 -1.63 12.15 16.88
N ILE A 74 -2.09 12.02 18.12
CA ILE A 74 -3.50 12.23 18.50
C ILE A 74 -3.94 13.66 18.13
N LYS A 75 -3.17 14.68 18.54
CA LYS A 75 -3.44 16.08 18.20
C LYS A 75 -3.47 16.30 16.69
N THR A 76 -2.55 15.69 15.95
CA THR A 76 -2.49 15.78 14.49
C THR A 76 -3.76 15.23 13.88
N ILE A 77 -4.15 14.02 14.27
CA ILE A 77 -5.39 13.38 13.81
C ILE A 77 -6.60 14.22 14.16
N ASP A 78 -6.68 14.76 15.37
CA ASP A 78 -7.80 15.59 15.82
C ASP A 78 -8.01 16.82 14.94
N LEU A 79 -6.91 17.47 14.54
CA LEU A 79 -6.91 18.63 13.63
C LEU A 79 -7.16 18.26 12.15
N ARG A 80 -6.96 16.99 11.76
CA ARG A 80 -7.20 16.53 10.39
C ARG A 80 -8.69 16.50 10.08
N HIS A 81 -9.01 16.97 8.88
CA HIS A 81 -10.33 16.85 8.28
C HIS A 81 -10.17 16.61 6.79
N SER A 82 -11.07 15.82 6.21
CA SER A 82 -11.10 15.68 4.76
C SER A 82 -11.38 17.02 4.10
N ASN A 83 -10.66 17.25 3.03
CA ASN A 83 -10.90 18.33 2.09
C ASN A 83 -12.24 18.11 1.37
N TYR A 84 -12.73 16.89 1.18
CA TYR A 84 -14.00 16.64 0.51
C TYR A 84 -15.22 17.05 1.36
N GLN A 85 -16.26 17.57 0.71
CA GLN A 85 -17.50 18.01 1.37
C GLN A 85 -18.57 16.93 1.37
N SER A 86 -19.48 16.99 2.35
CA SER A 86 -20.69 16.16 2.38
C SER A 86 -21.63 16.54 1.24
N GLY A 87 -22.31 15.56 0.64
CA GLY A 87 -23.36 15.79 -0.36
C GLY A 87 -22.89 15.84 -1.82
N VAL A 88 -21.58 15.90 -2.08
CA VAL A 88 -21.04 15.59 -3.41
C VAL A 88 -21.12 14.08 -3.61
N SER A 89 -21.48 13.64 -4.83
CA SER A 89 -21.43 12.23 -5.19
C SER A 89 -19.97 11.78 -5.23
N LEU A 90 -19.49 11.26 -4.09
CA LEU A 90 -18.16 10.67 -3.95
C LEU A 90 -18.21 9.18 -4.25
N LEU A 91 -17.12 8.66 -4.78
CA LEU A 91 -16.91 7.24 -4.89
C LEU A 91 -16.81 6.64 -3.48
N GLY A 92 -17.69 5.70 -3.17
CA GLY A 92 -17.71 5.04 -1.87
C GLY A 92 -16.53 4.09 -1.72
N VAL A 93 -15.85 4.15 -0.59
CA VAL A 93 -14.70 3.32 -0.24
C VAL A 93 -15.05 2.45 0.97
N THR A 94 -14.69 1.16 0.89
CA THR A 94 -14.63 0.27 2.04
C THR A 94 -13.21 0.27 2.60
N ALA A 95 -13.01 0.79 3.80
CA ALA A 95 -11.74 0.65 4.51
C ALA A 95 -11.63 -0.74 5.13
N ILE A 96 -10.48 -1.37 4.97
CA ILE A 96 -10.18 -2.71 5.43
C ILE A 96 -9.01 -2.61 6.37
N ILE A 97 -9.25 -3.00 7.62
CA ILE A 97 -8.24 -3.04 8.66
C ILE A 97 -7.98 -4.50 8.96
N THR A 98 -6.81 -5.00 8.55
CA THR A 98 -6.35 -6.33 8.96
C THR A 98 -5.63 -6.21 10.30
N LEU A 99 -5.98 -7.08 11.25
CA LEU A 99 -5.32 -7.18 12.55
C LEU A 99 -4.60 -8.51 12.68
N THR A 100 -3.31 -8.45 13.02
CA THR A 100 -2.46 -9.63 13.21
C THR A 100 -2.01 -9.71 14.66
N LEU A 101 -2.96 -9.98 15.57
CA LEU A 101 -2.74 -9.89 17.00
C LEU A 101 -1.88 -11.05 17.53
N GLN A 102 -0.57 -10.82 17.60
CA GLN A 102 0.32 -11.59 18.45
C GLN A 102 0.77 -10.71 19.63
N MET A 103 0.16 -10.98 20.79
CA MET A 103 0.61 -10.64 22.16
C MET A 103 0.47 -9.23 22.76
N GLN A 104 0.23 -8.13 22.02
CA GLN A 104 0.08 -6.77 22.63
C GLN A 104 -1.35 -6.22 22.53
N ARG A 105 -2.15 -6.46 23.58
CA ARG A 105 -3.61 -6.26 23.59
C ARG A 105 -4.07 -4.80 23.71
N GLU A 106 -3.62 -4.06 24.71
CA GLU A 106 -4.20 -2.75 25.06
C GLU A 106 -3.73 -1.64 24.13
N GLU A 107 -2.45 -1.62 23.79
CA GLU A 107 -1.85 -0.62 22.90
C GLU A 107 -2.47 -0.70 21.49
N ARG A 108 -2.69 -1.91 20.97
CA ARG A 108 -3.27 -2.10 19.63
C ARG A 108 -4.75 -1.73 19.55
N ILE A 109 -5.52 -1.91 20.63
CA ILE A 109 -6.90 -1.41 20.68
C ILE A 109 -6.92 0.12 20.64
N ALA A 110 -6.01 0.79 21.35
CA ALA A 110 -5.89 2.24 21.30
C ALA A 110 -5.52 2.75 19.90
N CYS A 111 -4.58 2.09 19.21
CA CYS A 111 -4.24 2.39 17.82
C CYS A 111 -5.42 2.17 16.86
N LEU A 112 -6.15 1.06 17.03
CA LEU A 112 -7.36 0.78 16.25
C LEU A 112 -8.42 1.86 16.45
N GLU A 113 -8.70 2.25 17.70
CA GLU A 113 -9.64 3.33 18.00
C GLU A 113 -9.23 4.66 17.36
N LEU A 114 -7.94 4.98 17.42
CA LEU A 114 -7.39 6.18 16.82
C LEU A 114 -7.53 6.17 15.29
N MET A 115 -7.26 5.03 14.65
CA MET A 115 -7.45 4.83 13.22
C MET A 115 -8.92 4.94 12.83
N LEU A 116 -9.84 4.36 13.60
CA LEU A 116 -11.27 4.51 13.34
C LEU A 116 -11.69 5.98 13.46
N ARG A 117 -11.26 6.69 14.51
CA ARG A 117 -11.50 8.13 14.68
C ARG A 117 -10.94 8.97 13.53
N PHE A 118 -9.84 8.55 12.91
CA PHE A 118 -9.27 9.19 11.73
C PHE A 118 -10.13 8.91 10.48
N LEU A 119 -10.42 7.64 10.18
CA LEU A 119 -11.13 7.23 8.97
C LEU A 119 -12.54 7.81 8.87
N VAL A 120 -13.28 7.92 9.99
CA VAL A 120 -14.65 8.48 9.98
C VAL A 120 -14.70 9.98 9.63
N LYS A 121 -13.56 10.67 9.58
CA LYS A 121 -13.49 12.08 9.14
C LYS A 121 -13.51 12.24 7.63
N TYR A 122 -13.45 11.15 6.88
CA TYR A 122 -13.39 11.16 5.42
C TYR A 122 -14.74 10.73 4.82
N PRO A 123 -15.47 11.63 4.13
CA PRO A 123 -16.83 11.36 3.68
C PRO A 123 -16.92 10.29 2.59
N PHE A 124 -15.82 9.95 1.91
CA PHE A 124 -15.79 8.83 0.95
C PHE A 124 -15.63 7.46 1.62
N VAL A 125 -15.21 7.40 2.89
CA VAL A 125 -15.20 6.13 3.65
C VAL A 125 -16.63 5.83 4.08
N LYS A 126 -17.24 4.80 3.49
CA LYS A 126 -18.66 4.46 3.69
C LYS A 126 -18.88 3.16 4.44
N GLU A 127 -17.89 2.27 4.41
CA GLU A 127 -17.87 1.01 5.14
C GLU A 127 -16.48 0.81 5.73
N ILE A 128 -16.40 0.22 6.92
CA ILE A 128 -15.16 -0.23 7.54
C ILE A 128 -15.32 -1.71 7.88
N ILE A 129 -14.43 -2.56 7.36
CA ILE A 129 -14.33 -3.97 7.70
C ILE A 129 -13.05 -4.18 8.51
N ILE A 130 -13.20 -4.58 9.76
CA ILE A 130 -12.09 -5.01 10.61
C ILE A 130 -11.99 -6.53 10.53
N TRP A 131 -10.89 -7.02 9.96
CA TRP A 131 -10.57 -8.43 9.95
C TRP A 131 -9.63 -8.77 11.11
N ASN A 132 -10.17 -9.42 12.14
CA ASN A 132 -9.40 -9.91 13.27
C ASN A 132 -8.91 -11.33 12.97
N ASP A 133 -7.65 -11.44 12.57
CA ASP A 133 -7.06 -12.70 12.09
C ASP A 133 -6.62 -13.59 13.26
N GLY A 134 -6.91 -14.91 13.20
CA GLY A 134 -6.54 -15.84 14.27
C GLY A 134 -7.27 -15.63 15.61
N ALA A 135 -8.51 -15.15 15.57
CA ALA A 135 -9.33 -14.81 16.73
C ALA A 135 -9.77 -16.01 17.60
N MET A 136 -9.60 -17.26 17.15
CA MET A 136 -9.81 -18.44 18.01
C MET A 136 -8.53 -18.85 18.77
N GLY A 137 -7.35 -18.58 18.20
CA GLY A 137 -6.05 -18.89 18.83
C GLY A 137 -5.60 -17.81 19.82
N SER A 138 -5.96 -16.55 19.55
CA SER A 138 -5.92 -15.47 20.52
C SER A 138 -7.28 -15.45 21.24
N VAL A 139 -7.36 -15.36 22.57
CA VAL A 139 -8.65 -15.35 23.33
C VAL A 139 -9.41 -14.02 23.13
N PHE A 140 -9.33 -13.42 21.95
CA PHE A 140 -9.68 -12.04 21.68
C PHE A 140 -10.63 -11.93 20.50
N ASN A 141 -11.92 -11.90 20.83
CA ASN A 141 -12.97 -11.53 19.90
C ASN A 141 -13.23 -10.03 20.00
N LEU A 142 -13.10 -9.32 18.89
CA LEU A 142 -13.49 -7.93 18.81
C LEU A 142 -15.02 -7.84 18.72
N ASN A 143 -15.58 -6.93 19.52
CA ASN A 143 -16.99 -6.58 19.48
C ASN A 143 -17.17 -5.25 18.73
N GLY A 144 -17.93 -5.29 17.63
CA GLY A 144 -18.20 -4.10 16.82
C GLY A 144 -19.02 -3.04 17.57
N GLU A 145 -19.93 -3.44 18.45
CA GLU A 145 -20.79 -2.50 19.19
C GLU A 145 -19.98 -1.66 20.17
N ASP A 146 -18.99 -2.28 20.83
CA ASP A 146 -18.10 -1.56 21.76
C ASP A 146 -17.27 -0.51 21.02
N LEU A 147 -16.78 -0.85 19.82
CA LEU A 147 -16.04 0.09 18.96
C LEU A 147 -16.94 1.23 18.45
N LEU A 148 -18.18 0.92 18.04
CA LEU A 148 -19.16 1.93 17.62
C LEU A 148 -19.52 2.89 18.75
N SER A 149 -19.69 2.40 19.97
CA SER A 149 -20.00 3.23 21.14
C SER A 149 -18.92 4.30 21.36
N LYS A 150 -17.64 3.93 21.19
CA LYS A 150 -16.49 4.84 21.31
C LYS A 150 -16.44 5.86 20.18
N LEU A 151 -16.90 5.49 18.98
CA LEU A 151 -17.01 6.42 17.85
C LEU A 151 -18.15 7.41 18.06
N ASN A 152 -19.29 7.03 18.62
CA ASN A 152 -20.43 7.94 18.82
C ASN A 152 -20.11 9.16 19.71
N HIS A 153 -19.07 9.09 20.54
CA HIS A 153 -18.62 10.22 21.35
C HIS A 153 -17.79 11.27 20.60
N THR A 154 -17.41 11.00 19.35
CA THR A 154 -16.67 11.95 18.52
C THR A 154 -17.65 12.83 17.74
N ASN A 155 -17.41 14.15 17.68
CA ASN A 155 -18.21 15.07 16.90
C ASN A 155 -17.98 14.83 15.39
N HIS A 156 -18.87 14.07 14.77
CA HIS A 156 -18.79 13.75 13.34
C HIS A 156 -19.53 14.78 12.50
N LYS A 157 -18.87 15.30 11.47
CA LYS A 157 -19.51 16.14 10.44
C LYS A 157 -20.33 15.35 9.43
N PHE A 158 -20.17 14.02 9.41
CA PHE A 158 -20.70 13.11 8.39
C PHE A 158 -21.40 11.91 9.03
N PRO A 159 -22.31 11.23 8.30
CA PRO A 159 -22.86 9.95 8.75
C PRO A 159 -21.74 8.95 9.00
N LEU A 160 -21.84 8.19 10.09
CA LEU A 160 -20.87 7.15 10.40
C LEU A 160 -20.86 6.06 9.31
N PRO A 161 -19.67 5.55 8.95
CA PRO A 161 -19.58 4.41 8.06
C PRO A 161 -20.16 3.16 8.71
N VAL A 162 -20.62 2.22 7.88
CA VAL A 162 -21.05 0.90 8.37
C VAL A 162 -19.83 0.15 8.89
N LEU A 163 -19.80 -0.17 10.18
CA LEU A 163 -18.72 -0.96 10.78
C LEU A 163 -19.08 -2.45 10.79
N ARG A 164 -18.17 -3.28 10.30
CA ARG A 164 -18.27 -4.75 10.35
C ARG A 164 -16.99 -5.31 10.95
N VAL A 165 -17.12 -6.23 11.89
CA VAL A 165 -16.00 -6.94 12.50
C VAL A 165 -16.11 -8.42 12.14
N ILE A 166 -15.04 -8.98 11.58
CA ILE A 166 -14.93 -10.39 11.22
C ILE A 166 -13.85 -11.00 12.09
N ASN A 167 -14.24 -11.86 13.02
CA ASN A 167 -13.32 -12.64 13.85
C ASN A 167 -13.02 -13.97 13.13
N SER A 168 -11.88 -14.05 12.44
CA SER A 168 -11.49 -15.24 11.69
C SER A 168 -10.93 -16.31 12.62
N PRO A 169 -11.39 -17.57 12.55
CA PRO A 169 -10.88 -18.64 13.41
C PRO A 169 -9.45 -19.06 13.04
N GLY A 170 -9.03 -18.85 11.80
CA GLY A 170 -7.69 -19.15 11.30
C GLY A 170 -6.89 -17.89 11.00
N SER A 171 -5.56 -18.04 10.92
CA SER A 171 -4.66 -17.01 10.40
C SER A 171 -4.63 -17.09 8.88
N MET A 172 -5.12 -16.06 8.20
CA MET A 172 -5.14 -15.93 6.74
C MET A 172 -4.04 -14.98 6.23
N GLY A 173 -3.33 -14.28 7.12
CA GLY A 173 -2.25 -13.36 6.73
C GLY A 173 -2.74 -12.31 5.74
N GLU A 174 -1.99 -12.07 4.66
CA GLU A 174 -2.34 -11.09 3.62
C GLU A 174 -3.64 -11.42 2.86
N MET A 175 -4.03 -12.69 2.80
CA MET A 175 -5.27 -13.10 2.14
C MET A 175 -6.50 -12.52 2.84
N SER A 176 -6.41 -12.23 4.14
CA SER A 176 -7.49 -11.62 4.90
C SER A 176 -7.97 -10.30 4.30
N GLY A 177 -7.03 -9.43 3.90
CA GLY A 177 -7.32 -8.12 3.35
C GLY A 177 -8.05 -8.24 2.00
N HIS A 178 -7.59 -9.16 1.14
CA HIS A 178 -8.30 -9.46 -0.09
C HIS A 178 -9.70 -10.01 0.21
N MET A 179 -9.84 -10.91 1.19
CA MET A 179 -11.12 -11.57 1.50
C MET A 179 -12.13 -10.53 1.98
N ALA A 180 -11.72 -9.67 2.91
CA ALA A 180 -12.51 -8.54 3.36
C ALA A 180 -12.93 -7.64 2.20
N CYS A 181 -12.02 -7.33 1.27
CA CYS A 181 -12.33 -6.53 0.08
C CYS A 181 -13.35 -7.22 -0.85
N SER A 182 -13.23 -8.52 -1.04
CA SER A 182 -14.20 -9.28 -1.85
C SER A 182 -15.61 -9.26 -1.26
N LEU A 183 -15.72 -9.14 0.07
CA LEU A 183 -16.97 -9.04 0.83
C LEU A 183 -17.46 -7.60 1.04
N ALA A 184 -16.71 -6.61 0.53
CA ALA A 184 -17.04 -5.20 0.63
C ALA A 184 -18.34 -4.87 -0.12
N LYS A 185 -19.07 -3.89 0.39
CA LYS A 185 -20.27 -3.35 -0.27
C LYS A 185 -19.90 -2.47 -1.47
N PHE A 186 -18.78 -1.77 -1.40
CA PHE A 186 -18.33 -0.85 -2.44
C PHE A 186 -17.27 -1.50 -3.34
N ASP A 187 -17.12 -0.98 -4.55
CA ASP A 187 -16.18 -1.51 -5.55
C ASP A 187 -14.75 -0.98 -5.38
N THR A 188 -14.51 -0.14 -4.38
CA THR A 188 -13.19 0.39 -4.02
C THR A 188 -12.84 0.05 -2.57
N CYS A 189 -11.63 -0.46 -2.36
CA CYS A 189 -11.12 -0.89 -1.06
C CYS A 189 -9.88 -0.07 -0.67
N TYR A 190 -9.87 0.45 0.56
CA TYR A 190 -8.67 1.00 1.19
C TYR A 190 -8.08 -0.03 2.15
N HIS A 191 -6.89 -0.56 1.84
CA HIS A 191 -6.20 -1.57 2.64
C HIS A 191 -5.25 -0.90 3.63
N THR A 192 -5.42 -1.22 4.92
CA THR A 192 -4.55 -0.75 6.01
C THR A 192 -4.42 -1.84 7.09
N ASP A 193 -3.44 -1.74 7.99
CA ASP A 193 -3.31 -2.58 9.19
C ASP A 193 -3.17 -1.74 10.46
N GLU A 194 -3.02 -2.40 11.62
CA GLU A 194 -2.96 -1.71 12.92
C GLU A 194 -1.70 -0.88 13.15
N ASN A 195 -0.62 -1.13 12.39
CA ASN A 195 0.67 -0.51 12.62
C ASN A 195 0.89 0.70 11.71
N VAL A 196 0.11 0.81 10.64
CA VAL A 196 0.27 1.87 9.65
C VAL A 196 -0.92 2.80 9.68
N LEU A 197 -0.68 4.04 10.09
CA LEU A 197 -1.64 5.13 9.96
C LEU A 197 -1.19 6.10 8.88
N ASN A 198 -1.92 6.08 7.77
CA ASN A 198 -1.69 6.99 6.67
C ASN A 198 -2.48 8.29 6.86
N LEU A 199 -1.78 9.42 7.06
CA LEU A 199 -2.41 10.73 7.27
C LEU A 199 -2.80 11.44 5.95
N ASN A 200 -2.46 10.84 4.82
CA ASN A 200 -2.54 11.41 3.48
C ASN A 200 -3.62 10.71 2.63
N LEU A 201 -4.84 10.65 3.15
CA LEU A 201 -5.93 9.88 2.55
C LEU A 201 -6.66 10.63 1.43
N ASP A 202 -6.78 11.96 1.50
CA ASP A 202 -7.39 12.76 0.42
C ASP A 202 -6.50 12.78 -0.83
N THR A 203 -5.19 12.89 -0.67
CA THR A 203 -4.21 12.79 -1.77
C THR A 203 -4.25 11.40 -2.40
N LEU A 204 -4.28 10.33 -1.60
CA LEU A 204 -4.47 8.95 -2.07
C LEU A 204 -5.75 8.81 -2.88
N TYR A 205 -6.87 9.26 -2.33
CA TYR A 205 -8.18 9.17 -2.95
C TYR A 205 -8.27 10.02 -4.22
N THR A 206 -7.75 11.25 -4.21
CA THR A 206 -7.66 12.11 -5.39
C THR A 206 -6.90 11.40 -6.51
N LYS A 207 -5.74 10.83 -6.17
CA LYS A 207 -4.89 10.18 -7.16
C LYS A 207 -5.54 8.92 -7.71
N TYR A 208 -6.24 8.17 -6.87
CA TYR A 208 -7.05 7.03 -7.29
C TYR A 208 -8.12 7.45 -8.32
N LEU A 209 -8.88 8.51 -8.05
CA LEU A 209 -9.87 9.05 -8.99
C LEU A 209 -9.25 9.50 -10.32
N GLU A 210 -8.12 10.21 -10.28
CA GLU A 210 -7.41 10.69 -11.47
C GLU A 210 -6.82 9.57 -12.33
N SER A 211 -6.56 8.42 -11.71
CA SER A 211 -6.00 7.25 -12.40
C SER A 211 -7.05 6.36 -13.06
N ASP A 212 -8.33 6.75 -13.04
CA ASP A 212 -9.48 5.89 -13.34
C ASP A 212 -9.46 4.60 -12.50
N GLY A 213 -9.29 4.75 -11.18
CA GLY A 213 -9.02 3.67 -10.24
C GLY A 213 -9.94 2.44 -10.40
N GLU A 214 -11.25 2.62 -10.55
CA GLU A 214 -12.19 1.51 -10.72
C GLU A 214 -12.12 0.89 -12.12
N SER A 215 -12.34 1.71 -13.16
CA SER A 215 -12.41 1.28 -14.56
C SER A 215 -11.08 0.77 -15.10
N GLY A 216 -9.97 1.33 -14.63
CA GLY A 216 -8.60 0.93 -14.94
C GLY A 216 -8.01 -0.08 -13.95
N ALA A 217 -8.67 -0.32 -12.80
CA ALA A 217 -8.15 -1.14 -11.70
C ALA A 217 -6.70 -0.80 -11.36
N SER A 218 -6.46 0.50 -11.22
CA SER A 218 -5.22 0.99 -10.66
C SER A 218 -5.15 0.64 -9.19
N ILE A 219 -3.93 0.34 -8.75
CA ILE A 219 -3.57 0.36 -7.35
C ILE A 219 -2.83 1.67 -7.14
N VAL A 220 -3.33 2.48 -6.22
CA VAL A 220 -2.63 3.67 -5.74
C VAL A 220 -2.28 3.41 -4.30
N ASP A 221 -1.00 3.45 -3.99
CA ASP A 221 -0.47 3.08 -2.70
C ASP A 221 0.42 4.17 -2.14
N HIS A 222 0.69 4.11 -0.84
CA HIS A 222 1.70 4.93 -0.22
C HIS A 222 2.95 4.13 0.05
N ALA A 223 4.10 4.74 -0.18
CA ALA A 223 5.40 4.15 0.07
C ALA A 223 6.30 5.13 0.83
N SER A 224 7.18 4.61 1.69
CA SER A 224 8.33 5.39 2.12
C SER A 224 9.30 5.62 0.94
N PRO A 225 10.20 6.61 1.02
CA PRO A 225 11.23 6.79 0.00
C PRO A 225 12.07 5.53 -0.23
N GLU A 226 12.36 4.76 0.81
CA GLU A 226 13.16 3.54 0.73
C GLU A 226 12.39 2.42 0.03
N GLU A 227 11.13 2.23 0.42
CA GLU A 227 10.26 1.23 -0.18
C GLU A 227 10.05 1.53 -1.66
N TYR A 228 9.77 2.80 -2.01
CA TYR A 228 9.62 3.23 -3.39
C TYR A 228 10.86 2.91 -4.23
N VAL A 229 12.08 3.16 -3.72
CA VAL A 229 13.32 2.81 -4.42
C VAL A 229 13.41 1.32 -4.67
N VAL A 230 13.07 0.51 -3.66
CA VAL A 230 13.18 -0.93 -3.78
C VAL A 230 12.11 -1.46 -4.75
N GLU A 231 10.85 -1.07 -4.59
CA GLU A 231 9.73 -1.51 -5.44
C GLU A 231 9.86 -1.04 -6.88
N SER A 232 10.32 0.20 -7.09
CA SER A 232 10.52 0.74 -8.43
C SER A 232 11.61 0.02 -9.22
N ALA A 233 12.57 -0.63 -8.54
CA ALA A 233 13.55 -1.51 -9.19
C ALA A 233 12.91 -2.76 -9.83
N TYR A 234 11.72 -3.15 -9.38
CA TYR A 234 10.94 -4.27 -9.93
C TYR A 234 9.89 -3.82 -10.96
N ASN A 235 9.90 -2.54 -11.36
CA ASN A 235 9.02 -2.06 -12.41
C ASN A 235 9.46 -2.59 -13.78
N VAL A 236 8.55 -3.29 -14.43
CA VAL A 236 8.72 -3.91 -15.74
C VAL A 236 8.03 -3.04 -16.80
N TRP A 237 8.74 -2.71 -17.88
CA TRP A 237 8.12 -2.15 -19.09
C TRP A 237 8.80 -2.77 -20.31
N GLN A 238 8.00 -3.51 -21.09
CA GLN A 238 8.42 -4.13 -22.33
C GLN A 238 7.39 -3.78 -23.42
N PRO A 239 7.65 -2.75 -24.24
CA PRO A 239 6.70 -2.26 -25.23
C PRO A 239 6.37 -3.34 -26.29
N ASP A 240 7.37 -4.14 -26.70
CA ASP A 240 7.20 -5.20 -27.71
C ASP A 240 6.22 -6.30 -27.30
N HIS A 241 6.04 -6.48 -25.99
CA HIS A 241 5.11 -7.45 -25.42
C HIS A 241 3.89 -6.81 -24.79
N SER A 242 3.72 -5.50 -24.98
CA SER A 242 2.64 -4.73 -24.37
C SER A 242 2.60 -4.91 -22.85
N LEU A 243 3.76 -5.11 -22.20
CA LEU A 243 3.84 -5.44 -20.79
C LEU A 243 4.26 -4.21 -19.98
N ASN A 244 3.46 -3.86 -18.98
CA ASN A 244 3.73 -2.80 -18.03
C ASN A 244 3.29 -3.26 -16.63
N ALA A 245 4.24 -3.63 -15.78
CA ALA A 245 3.92 -4.15 -14.45
C ALA A 245 4.84 -3.52 -13.40
N GLY A 246 4.41 -3.57 -12.16
CA GLY A 246 5.20 -3.16 -11.01
C GLY A 246 4.73 -3.93 -9.79
N LEU A 247 5.35 -3.64 -8.64
CA LEU A 247 5.10 -4.34 -7.40
C LEU A 247 4.67 -3.34 -6.33
N VAL A 248 3.65 -3.69 -5.57
CA VAL A 248 3.47 -3.20 -4.19
C VAL A 248 3.75 -4.37 -3.28
N SER A 249 4.75 -4.22 -2.42
CA SER A 249 5.18 -5.27 -1.50
C SER A 249 4.10 -5.62 -0.48
N ARG A 250 3.31 -4.62 -0.04
CA ARG A 250 2.28 -4.80 0.97
C ARG A 250 1.12 -3.81 0.79
N LEU A 251 -0.07 -4.31 0.45
CA LEU A 251 -1.26 -3.45 0.31
C LEU A 251 -1.70 -2.81 1.64
N SER A 252 -1.47 -3.49 2.78
CA SER A 252 -1.93 -3.04 4.10
C SER A 252 -1.19 -1.83 4.68
N ARG A 253 -0.27 -1.21 3.94
CA ARG A 253 0.39 0.04 4.35
C ARG A 253 -0.40 1.32 4.01
N GLY A 254 -1.61 1.18 3.49
CA GLY A 254 -2.43 2.29 3.04
C GLY A 254 -2.49 2.36 1.52
N SER A 255 -3.24 1.45 0.91
CA SER A 255 -3.42 1.36 -0.55
C SER A 255 -4.89 1.39 -0.94
N LEU A 256 -5.25 2.16 -1.96
CA LEU A 256 -6.54 2.09 -2.63
C LEU A 256 -6.46 1.16 -3.85
N ALA A 257 -7.38 0.20 -3.90
CA ALA A 257 -7.46 -0.78 -4.96
C ALA A 257 -8.93 -1.06 -5.33
N ALA A 258 -9.17 -1.40 -6.59
CA ALA A 258 -10.50 -1.84 -7.03
C ALA A 258 -10.81 -3.24 -6.47
N LYS A 259 -12.03 -3.44 -5.97
CA LYS A 259 -12.53 -4.71 -5.42
C LYS A 259 -12.33 -5.89 -6.37
N ARG A 260 -12.54 -5.67 -7.67
CA ARG A 260 -12.36 -6.69 -8.71
C ARG A 260 -10.96 -7.31 -8.71
N LEU A 261 -9.92 -6.60 -8.25
CA LEU A 261 -8.57 -7.14 -8.11
C LEU A 261 -8.53 -8.22 -7.02
N SER A 262 -9.10 -7.94 -5.85
CA SER A 262 -9.23 -8.92 -4.76
C SER A 262 -10.15 -10.08 -5.14
N THR A 263 -11.25 -9.84 -5.88
CA THR A 263 -12.09 -10.92 -6.41
C THR A 263 -11.31 -11.82 -7.38
N ARG A 264 -10.50 -11.23 -8.26
CA ARG A 264 -9.63 -11.96 -9.20
C ARG A 264 -8.58 -12.78 -8.50
N TYR A 265 -7.93 -12.21 -7.46
CA TYR A 265 -6.98 -12.92 -6.60
C TYR A 265 -7.56 -14.25 -6.11
N PHE A 266 -8.79 -14.24 -5.57
CA PHE A 266 -9.43 -15.48 -5.11
C PHE A 266 -9.83 -16.43 -6.22
N GLN A 267 -10.38 -15.94 -7.32
CA GLN A 267 -10.73 -16.80 -8.46
C GLN A 267 -9.52 -17.61 -8.92
N GLN A 268 -8.34 -16.98 -8.95
CA GLN A 268 -7.10 -17.66 -9.30
C GLN A 268 -6.58 -18.58 -8.20
N LEU A 269 -6.63 -18.15 -6.93
CA LEU A 269 -6.25 -18.99 -5.81
C LEU A 269 -7.08 -20.28 -5.75
N THR A 270 -8.40 -20.18 -5.88
CA THR A 270 -9.31 -21.33 -5.92
C THR A 270 -8.99 -22.24 -7.10
N THR A 271 -8.74 -21.67 -8.28
CA THR A 271 -8.36 -22.43 -9.48
C THR A 271 -7.04 -23.19 -9.25
N ALA A 272 -6.02 -22.52 -8.71
CA ALA A 272 -4.73 -23.12 -8.41
C ALA A 272 -4.83 -24.27 -7.39
N ILE A 273 -5.66 -24.11 -6.35
CA ILE A 273 -5.91 -25.18 -5.36
C ILE A 273 -6.59 -26.38 -6.02
N GLN A 274 -7.61 -26.17 -6.87
CA GLN A 274 -8.30 -27.25 -7.58
C GLN A 274 -7.39 -28.04 -8.53
N PHE A 275 -6.41 -27.39 -9.17
CA PHE A 275 -5.41 -28.08 -9.99
C PHE A 275 -4.45 -28.93 -9.15
N SER A 276 -4.15 -28.50 -7.92
CA SER A 276 -3.31 -29.25 -6.96
C SER A 276 -3.99 -30.53 -6.47
N GLU A 277 -5.32 -30.57 -6.35
CA GLU A 277 -6.05 -31.75 -5.88
C GLU A 277 -5.92 -32.99 -6.78
N ARG A 278 -5.46 -32.85 -8.05
CA ARG A 278 -5.12 -34.01 -8.90
C ARG A 278 -3.76 -34.65 -8.58
N GLY A 279 -2.95 -34.06 -7.70
CA GLY A 279 -1.69 -34.62 -7.23
C GLY A 279 -1.54 -34.48 -5.72
N ASN A 280 -1.68 -35.59 -4.98
CA ASN A 280 -1.36 -35.75 -3.56
C ASN A 280 -1.56 -34.52 -2.65
N LEU A 281 -2.78 -34.39 -2.09
CA LEU A 281 -3.17 -33.73 -0.83
C LEU A 281 -2.06 -32.97 -0.07
N ARG A 282 -1.63 -31.83 -0.62
CA ARG A 282 -1.14 -30.70 0.17
C ARG A 282 -1.98 -29.48 -0.20
N LEU A 283 -2.80 -29.05 0.76
CA LEU A 283 -3.65 -27.86 0.74
C LEU A 283 -2.86 -26.53 0.71
N SER A 284 -1.63 -26.53 0.17
CA SER A 284 -0.81 -25.33 0.03
C SER A 284 -0.45 -25.14 -1.42
N ALA A 285 -0.90 -24.04 -2.03
CA ALA A 285 -0.37 -23.60 -3.30
C ALA A 285 1.16 -23.40 -3.15
N PRO A 286 1.98 -23.87 -4.12
CA PRO A 286 3.41 -23.62 -4.09
C PRO A 286 3.72 -22.12 -3.93
N PRO A 287 4.80 -21.72 -3.24
CA PRO A 287 5.15 -20.30 -3.07
C PRO A 287 5.29 -19.55 -4.40
N SER A 288 5.76 -20.23 -5.46
CA SER A 288 5.80 -19.67 -6.81
C SER A 288 4.41 -19.35 -7.37
N VAL A 289 3.41 -20.18 -7.10
CA VAL A 289 2.02 -19.98 -7.52
C VAL A 289 1.36 -18.87 -6.71
N LEU A 290 1.64 -18.79 -5.40
CA LEU A 290 1.19 -17.66 -4.57
C LEU A 290 1.80 -16.33 -5.04
N GLY A 291 3.08 -16.34 -5.41
CA GLY A 291 3.73 -15.21 -6.08
C GLY A 291 3.04 -14.86 -7.39
N ASP A 292 2.77 -15.82 -8.26
CA ASP A 292 2.07 -15.58 -9.53
C ASP A 292 0.65 -15.01 -9.33
N ILE A 293 -0.08 -15.44 -8.29
CA ILE A 293 -1.40 -14.90 -7.91
C ILE A 293 -1.28 -13.49 -7.33
N GLN A 294 -0.25 -13.20 -6.53
CA GLN A 294 0.07 -11.83 -6.12
C GLN A 294 0.48 -10.97 -7.33
N PHE A 295 1.07 -11.55 -8.37
CA PHE A 295 1.39 -10.81 -9.59
C PHE A 295 0.18 -10.59 -10.50
N SER A 296 -0.88 -11.39 -10.35
CA SER A 296 -2.05 -11.33 -11.22
C SER A 296 -3.07 -10.27 -10.83
N ILE A 297 -2.99 -9.72 -9.62
CA ILE A 297 -3.72 -8.51 -9.26
C ILE A 297 -3.23 -7.30 -10.07
N TRP A 298 -2.04 -7.37 -10.68
CA TRP A 298 -1.52 -6.32 -11.55
C TRP A 298 -2.09 -6.49 -12.97
N LEU A 299 -3.01 -5.61 -13.37
CA LEU A 299 -3.67 -5.63 -14.68
C LEU A 299 -2.82 -5.01 -15.79
N ASN A 300 -1.57 -5.45 -15.92
CA ASN A 300 -0.68 -4.88 -16.95
C ASN A 300 -0.61 -3.34 -16.87
N ARG A 301 -0.69 -2.83 -15.65
CA ARG A 301 -0.55 -1.44 -15.28
C ARG A 301 0.28 -1.38 -14.00
N ARG A 302 1.29 -0.51 -13.99
CA ARG A 302 2.09 -0.25 -12.79
C ARG A 302 1.22 0.36 -11.68
N PRO A 303 1.42 -0.03 -10.40
CA PRO A 303 0.91 0.74 -9.28
C PRO A 303 1.41 2.18 -9.33
N LEU A 304 0.63 3.08 -8.75
CA LEU A 304 1.00 4.48 -8.57
C LEU A 304 1.31 4.71 -7.10
N SER A 305 2.60 4.82 -6.80
CA SER A 305 3.06 5.00 -5.42
C SER A 305 3.24 6.47 -5.10
N LEU A 306 2.48 6.94 -4.10
CA LEU A 306 2.63 8.23 -3.46
C LEU A 306 3.70 8.11 -2.37
N ILE A 307 4.76 8.89 -2.50
CA ILE A 307 5.82 8.92 -1.49
C ILE A 307 5.31 9.77 -0.33
N THR A 308 5.25 9.18 0.86
CA THR A 308 4.92 9.94 2.07
C THR A 308 6.19 10.59 2.62
N PRO A 309 6.18 11.89 2.96
CA PRO A 309 7.30 12.52 3.63
C PRO A 309 7.49 11.86 5.01
N VAL A 310 8.70 11.38 5.23
CA VAL A 310 9.20 10.93 6.54
C VAL A 310 9.95 12.09 7.18
N GLN A 311 9.97 12.15 8.52
CA GLN A 311 10.78 13.16 9.20
C GLN A 311 12.24 13.07 8.71
N PRO A 312 12.91 14.21 8.44
CA PRO A 312 14.26 14.24 7.85
C PRO A 312 15.29 13.35 8.57
N ALA A 313 15.17 13.22 9.90
CA ALA A 313 16.03 12.37 10.73
C ALA A 313 15.98 10.87 10.38
N HIS A 314 14.88 10.38 9.79
CA HIS A 314 14.73 8.98 9.38
C HIS A 314 15.32 8.70 7.99
N ILE A 315 15.51 9.72 7.16
CA ILE A 315 16.05 9.59 5.79
C ILE A 315 17.58 9.41 5.81
N ALA A 316 18.28 10.02 6.78
CA ALA A 316 19.75 10.03 6.85
C ALA A 316 20.41 8.71 7.34
N GLY A 317 19.62 7.69 7.70
CA GLY A 317 20.13 6.43 8.27
C GLY A 317 19.45 5.15 7.77
N SER A 318 18.49 5.26 6.85
CA SER A 318 17.70 4.12 6.36
C SER A 318 18.46 3.38 5.23
N VAL A 319 19.00 2.21 5.56
CA VAL A 319 19.46 1.28 4.52
C VAL A 319 18.22 0.67 3.89
N ALA A 320 18.03 0.87 2.59
CA ALA A 320 16.98 0.21 1.83
C ALA A 320 17.14 -1.31 2.00
N ARG A 321 16.23 -1.94 2.73
CA ARG A 321 16.26 -3.39 2.94
C ARG A 321 15.89 -4.05 1.62
N LYS A 322 16.76 -4.97 1.16
CA LYS A 322 16.47 -5.83 0.02
C LYS A 322 15.21 -6.63 0.36
N ILE A 323 14.17 -6.57 -0.47
CA ILE A 323 13.02 -7.49 -0.34
C ILE A 323 13.58 -8.91 -0.46
N SER A 324 13.54 -9.66 0.63
CA SER A 324 14.17 -10.97 0.79
C SER A 324 13.69 -12.03 -0.20
N HIS A 325 12.57 -11.77 -0.90
CA HIS A 325 11.85 -12.74 -1.72
C HIS A 325 11.93 -12.48 -3.23
N LEU A 326 12.59 -11.40 -3.67
CA LEU A 326 12.69 -11.04 -5.08
C LEU A 326 14.17 -10.91 -5.47
N ASP A 327 14.81 -12.04 -5.70
CA ASP A 327 16.13 -12.07 -6.32
C ASP A 327 16.02 -11.56 -7.78
N PRO A 328 16.95 -10.72 -8.27
CA PRO A 328 17.09 -10.46 -9.71
C PRO A 328 17.03 -11.73 -10.59
N GLU A 329 17.54 -12.88 -10.11
CA GLU A 329 17.40 -14.16 -10.80
C GLU A 329 15.95 -14.67 -10.86
N PHE A 330 15.16 -14.46 -9.81
CA PHE A 330 13.73 -14.78 -9.80
C PHE A 330 12.97 -13.95 -10.84
N ILE A 331 13.29 -12.65 -10.96
CA ILE A 331 12.71 -11.77 -11.98
C ILE A 331 13.03 -12.30 -13.38
N ASN A 332 14.29 -12.63 -13.64
CA ASN A 332 14.71 -13.18 -14.93
C ASN A 332 14.00 -14.51 -15.24
N HIS A 333 13.86 -15.38 -14.26
CA HIS A 333 13.09 -16.62 -14.41
C HIS A 333 11.59 -16.39 -14.60
N ALA A 334 11.01 -15.39 -13.94
CA ALA A 334 9.62 -14.97 -14.14
C ALA A 334 9.43 -14.42 -15.56
N TYR A 335 10.39 -13.64 -16.08
CA TYR A 335 10.41 -13.17 -17.47
C TYR A 335 10.49 -14.33 -18.46
N GLU A 336 11.40 -15.28 -18.27
CA GLU A 336 11.51 -16.44 -19.16
C GLU A 336 10.24 -17.27 -19.15
N ARG A 337 9.63 -17.49 -17.98
CA ARG A 337 8.34 -18.18 -17.86
C ARG A 337 7.22 -17.40 -18.50
N LEU A 338 7.15 -16.10 -18.31
CA LEU A 338 6.14 -15.24 -18.92
C LEU A 338 6.28 -15.26 -20.43
N ASN A 339 7.50 -15.14 -20.97
CA ASN A 339 7.76 -15.18 -22.40
C ASN A 339 7.38 -16.55 -22.99
N LYS A 340 7.78 -17.66 -22.34
CA LYS A 340 7.35 -19.01 -22.72
C LYS A 340 5.83 -19.18 -22.65
N THR A 341 5.18 -18.62 -21.63
CA THR A 341 3.72 -18.70 -21.47
C THR A 341 3.01 -17.87 -22.54
N ILE A 342 3.51 -16.67 -22.86
CA ILE A 342 2.99 -15.82 -23.94
C ILE A 342 3.14 -16.50 -25.30
N GLN A 343 4.27 -17.18 -25.54
CA GLN A 343 4.53 -17.93 -26.78
C GLN A 343 3.68 -19.20 -26.90
N ASN A 344 3.37 -19.85 -25.77
CA ASN A 344 2.65 -21.13 -25.75
C ASN A 344 1.13 -21.00 -25.49
N SER A 345 0.66 -19.83 -25.06
CA SER A 345 -0.77 -19.61 -24.80
C SER A 345 -1.49 -19.15 -26.07
N ASP A 346 -2.50 -19.93 -26.46
CA ASP A 346 -3.49 -19.48 -27.44
C ASP A 346 -4.29 -18.33 -26.78
N PRO A 347 -4.25 -17.10 -27.32
CA PRO A 347 -4.92 -15.94 -26.74
C PRO A 347 -6.44 -16.09 -26.59
N PHE A 348 -7.04 -17.15 -27.17
CA PHE A 348 -8.48 -17.41 -27.13
C PHE A 348 -8.91 -18.55 -26.20
N LEU A 349 -8.00 -19.34 -25.61
CA LEU A 349 -8.37 -20.57 -24.88
C LEU A 349 -8.12 -20.54 -23.37
N VAL A 350 -7.44 -19.51 -22.84
CA VAL A 350 -7.24 -19.34 -21.40
C VAL A 350 -7.69 -17.93 -21.02
N PRO A 351 -8.52 -17.73 -19.97
CA PRO A 351 -8.73 -16.40 -19.41
C PRO A 351 -7.35 -15.87 -19.02
N SER A 352 -6.79 -14.99 -19.84
CA SER A 352 -5.38 -14.60 -19.73
C SER A 352 -5.08 -14.18 -18.29
N LEU A 353 -4.05 -14.80 -17.68
CA LEU A 353 -3.53 -14.40 -16.36
C LEU A 353 -3.12 -12.91 -16.36
N PHE A 354 -2.90 -12.33 -17.53
CA PHE A 354 -2.63 -10.91 -17.74
C PHE A 354 -3.56 -10.38 -18.84
N PRO A 355 -4.69 -9.71 -18.52
CA PRO A 355 -5.53 -9.11 -19.56
C PRO A 355 -4.67 -8.11 -20.33
N ARG A 356 -4.49 -8.36 -21.64
CA ARG A 356 -3.70 -7.52 -22.54
C ARG A 356 -4.41 -6.24 -22.94
N ASN A 357 -5.32 -5.72 -22.11
CA ASN A 357 -6.00 -4.48 -22.39
C ASN A 357 -5.02 -3.33 -22.15
N LEU A 358 -4.29 -2.97 -23.19
CA LEU A 358 -3.63 -1.68 -23.26
C LEU A 358 -4.71 -0.58 -23.34
N PRO A 359 -4.62 0.49 -22.55
CA PRO A 359 -5.13 1.77 -23.00
C PRO A 359 -4.44 2.12 -24.33
N PRO A 360 -5.13 2.73 -25.30
CA PRO A 360 -4.51 3.15 -26.55
C PRO A 360 -3.28 4.03 -26.29
N HIS A 361 -2.24 3.76 -27.06
CA HIS A 361 -0.86 4.27 -26.99
C HIS A 361 -0.70 5.81 -27.11
N ASP A 362 -1.81 6.58 -27.15
CA ASP A 362 -1.84 8.00 -27.53
C ASP A 362 -2.09 8.98 -26.38
N MET A 363 -2.48 8.50 -25.20
CA MET A 363 -2.29 9.30 -24.00
C MET A 363 -0.96 8.86 -23.44
N GLN A 364 0.11 9.65 -23.64
CA GLN A 364 1.16 9.68 -22.61
C GLN A 364 0.37 9.75 -21.31
N PRO A 365 0.34 8.70 -20.45
CA PRO A 365 -0.11 8.94 -19.10
C PRO A 365 0.82 10.07 -18.69
N GLU A 366 0.30 11.24 -18.31
CA GLU A 366 1.16 12.28 -17.75
C GLU A 366 2.08 11.56 -16.78
N SER A 367 3.33 11.40 -17.20
CA SER A 367 4.29 10.54 -16.55
C SER A 367 4.77 11.45 -15.44
N GLU A 368 3.90 11.62 -14.46
CA GLU A 368 4.12 12.21 -13.15
C GLU A 368 5.05 11.24 -12.41
N ILE A 369 6.25 11.05 -12.97
CA ILE A 369 7.32 10.26 -12.39
C ILE A 369 7.84 11.07 -11.22
N GLY A 370 7.14 10.88 -10.10
CA GLY A 370 7.43 11.48 -8.82
C GLY A 370 6.24 12.17 -8.23
N LEU A 371 5.51 11.40 -7.43
CA LEU A 371 4.43 11.88 -6.60
C LEU A 371 4.84 11.79 -5.15
N ALA A 372 4.99 12.93 -4.49
CA ALA A 372 5.15 12.98 -3.04
C ALA A 372 3.96 13.74 -2.45
N SER A 373 3.30 13.17 -1.45
CA SER A 373 2.18 13.87 -0.80
C SER A 373 2.73 14.94 0.14
N ALA A 374 2.21 16.16 0.11
CA ALA A 374 2.50 17.14 1.16
C ALA A 374 1.84 16.68 2.47
N TYR A 375 2.44 16.95 3.64
CA TYR A 375 1.88 16.49 4.91
C TYR A 375 0.43 16.92 5.07
N ASP A 376 0.02 18.13 4.72
CA ASP A 376 -1.31 18.72 4.87
C ASP A 376 -2.44 17.99 4.13
N ASP A 377 -2.10 17.00 3.30
CA ASP A 377 -3.03 16.19 2.52
C ASP A 377 -3.90 17.03 1.57
N ARG A 378 -3.37 18.18 1.11
CA ARG A 378 -4.04 19.09 0.15
C ARG A 378 -3.35 19.17 -1.19
N SER A 379 -2.10 18.74 -1.25
CA SER A 379 -1.31 18.81 -2.48
C SER A 379 -0.30 17.67 -2.59
N MET A 380 0.14 17.42 -3.81
CA MET A 380 1.14 16.43 -4.15
C MET A 380 2.20 17.11 -5.01
N LEU A 381 3.47 16.92 -4.70
CA LEU A 381 4.57 17.20 -5.61
C LEU A 381 4.39 16.33 -6.86
N ILE A 382 4.54 16.93 -8.04
CA ILE A 382 4.60 16.22 -9.32
C ILE A 382 5.89 16.57 -10.03
N THR A 383 6.56 15.59 -10.60
CA THR A 383 7.75 15.80 -11.43
C THR A 383 7.85 14.71 -12.48
N ASN A 384 8.71 14.89 -13.48
CA ASN A 384 9.20 13.83 -14.37
C ASN A 384 10.72 13.66 -14.26
N LEU A 385 11.34 14.32 -13.28
CA LEU A 385 12.77 14.23 -13.03
C LEU A 385 13.10 12.86 -12.42
N ALA A 386 14.38 12.48 -12.43
CA ALA A 386 14.77 11.21 -11.84
C ALA A 386 14.57 11.21 -10.32
N PHE A 387 14.06 10.09 -9.80
CA PHE A 387 13.80 9.90 -8.38
C PHE A 387 15.05 10.17 -7.52
N SER A 388 14.86 10.98 -6.48
CA SER A 388 15.78 11.08 -5.35
C SER A 388 15.00 10.82 -4.06
N ARG A 389 15.63 10.16 -3.09
CA ARG A 389 15.04 9.94 -1.75
C ARG A 389 14.67 11.26 -1.05
N GLU A 390 15.25 12.36 -1.51
CA GLU A 390 15.06 13.71 -1.00
C GLU A 390 13.81 14.42 -1.55
N TRP A 391 13.06 13.82 -2.50
CA TRP A 391 11.85 14.44 -3.07
C TRP A 391 10.85 14.99 -2.04
N PRO A 392 10.54 14.27 -0.96
CA PRO A 392 9.57 14.77 0.01
C PRO A 392 10.05 16.04 0.73
N LEU A 393 11.36 16.33 0.74
CA LEU A 393 11.91 17.57 1.29
C LEU A 393 11.52 18.82 0.50
N ALA A 394 10.96 18.65 -0.71
CA ALA A 394 10.42 19.78 -1.46
C ALA A 394 9.07 20.26 -0.93
N VAL A 395 8.37 19.43 -0.14
CA VAL A 395 6.98 19.63 0.33
C VAL A 395 6.80 19.24 1.80
N ASP A 396 7.86 19.32 2.61
CA ASP A 396 7.82 19.02 4.05
C ASP A 396 7.52 20.25 4.92
N GLY A 397 7.41 21.43 4.30
CA GLY A 397 7.17 22.71 4.97
C GLY A 397 8.39 23.30 5.66
N GLU A 398 9.59 22.73 5.51
CA GLU A 398 10.80 23.18 6.18
C GLU A 398 11.83 23.73 5.20
N LEU A 399 12.06 25.04 5.22
CA LEU A 399 13.01 25.70 4.29
C LEU A 399 14.49 25.33 4.51
N SER A 400 14.80 24.65 5.63
CA SER A 400 16.17 24.21 5.95
C SER A 400 16.54 22.91 5.22
N THR A 401 15.52 22.16 4.78
CA THR A 401 15.62 20.95 3.97
C THR A 401 15.29 21.30 2.52
N CYS A 402 16.00 20.65 1.58
CA CYS A 402 15.77 20.89 0.17
C CYS A 402 15.98 19.62 -0.63
N TRP A 403 15.15 19.42 -1.64
CA TRP A 403 15.44 18.49 -2.71
C TRP A 403 16.38 19.13 -3.74
N LYS A 404 17.40 18.37 -4.16
CA LYS A 404 18.25 18.73 -5.30
C LYS A 404 17.97 17.80 -6.48
N ALA A 405 17.59 18.39 -7.60
CA ALA A 405 17.45 17.67 -8.85
C ALA A 405 18.82 17.17 -9.33
N PRO A 406 18.91 15.94 -9.85
CA PRO A 406 20.15 15.40 -10.38
C PRO A 406 20.67 16.21 -11.57
N SER A 407 21.99 16.20 -11.78
CA SER A 407 22.63 16.84 -12.92
C SER A 407 22.22 16.17 -14.24
N GLY A 408 22.07 16.95 -15.31
CA GLY A 408 21.68 16.45 -16.62
C GLY A 408 20.18 16.16 -16.77
N MET A 409 19.35 17.17 -16.49
CA MET A 409 17.90 17.03 -16.60
C MET A 409 17.45 16.67 -18.03
N PRO A 410 16.43 15.80 -18.18
CA PRO A 410 15.85 15.52 -19.48
C PRO A 410 15.26 16.79 -20.10
N HIS A 411 15.24 16.85 -21.43
CA HIS A 411 14.50 17.88 -22.15
C HIS A 411 13.04 17.89 -21.69
N MET A 412 12.48 19.08 -21.41
CA MET A 412 11.13 19.24 -20.85
C MET A 412 10.96 18.65 -19.44
N GLY A 413 12.03 18.64 -18.64
CA GLY A 413 11.96 18.38 -17.22
C GLY A 413 11.03 19.38 -16.52
N PHE A 414 10.19 18.91 -15.60
CA PHE A 414 9.29 19.75 -14.83
C PHE A 414 9.24 19.37 -13.35
N VAL A 415 8.89 20.35 -12.52
CA VAL A 415 8.46 20.15 -11.13
C VAL A 415 7.23 21.01 -10.86
N GLY A 416 6.29 20.50 -10.09
CA GLY A 416 5.03 21.18 -9.85
C GLY A 416 4.26 20.63 -8.67
N LEU A 417 3.03 21.11 -8.54
CA LEU A 417 2.06 20.67 -7.54
C LEU A 417 0.76 20.23 -8.23
N ASN A 418 0.19 19.14 -7.76
CA ASN A 418 -1.17 18.70 -8.04
C ASN A 418 -2.02 18.89 -6.78
N PHE A 419 -3.10 19.66 -6.87
CA PHE A 419 -3.94 20.00 -5.72
C PHE A 419 -5.08 19.00 -5.58
N VAL A 420 -5.35 18.51 -4.36
CA VAL A 420 -6.51 17.65 -4.05
C VAL A 420 -7.81 18.29 -4.54
N LYS A 421 -8.00 19.55 -4.16
CA LYS A 421 -9.08 20.40 -4.66
C LYS A 421 -8.54 21.42 -5.62
N SER A 422 -9.28 21.68 -6.70
CA SER A 422 -8.99 22.83 -7.55
C SER A 422 -9.12 24.13 -6.76
N ILE A 423 -8.15 25.02 -6.92
CA ILE A 423 -8.03 26.27 -6.17
C ILE A 423 -8.05 27.46 -7.12
N GLN A 424 -8.44 28.62 -6.62
CA GLN A 424 -8.12 29.86 -7.30
C GLN A 424 -6.64 30.18 -7.00
N LEU A 425 -5.80 30.26 -8.03
CA LEU A 425 -4.35 30.50 -7.88
C LEU A 425 -4.02 31.94 -8.26
N ASN A 426 -3.79 32.79 -7.26
CA ASN A 426 -3.42 34.19 -7.43
C ASN A 426 -1.90 34.37 -7.35
N ARG A 427 -1.25 33.59 -6.51
CA ARG A 427 0.19 33.70 -6.25
C ARG A 427 0.80 32.32 -6.00
N LEU A 428 1.88 32.02 -6.73
CA LEU A 428 2.72 30.86 -6.48
C LEU A 428 4.10 31.34 -6.02
N THR A 429 4.58 30.83 -4.90
CA THR A 429 5.95 31.09 -4.42
C THR A 429 6.71 29.78 -4.34
N LEU A 430 7.92 29.79 -4.90
CA LEU A 430 8.87 28.68 -4.79
C LEU A 430 10.12 29.15 -4.04
N PHE A 431 10.61 28.33 -3.13
CA PHE A 431 11.87 28.55 -2.43
C PHE A 431 12.92 27.57 -2.92
N GLY A 432 14.14 28.04 -3.18
CA GLY A 432 15.21 27.17 -3.62
C GLY A 432 16.29 27.89 -4.41
N LYS A 433 16.87 27.20 -5.39
CA LYS A 433 17.92 27.73 -6.27
C LYS A 433 17.74 27.17 -7.67
N PHE A 434 17.47 28.04 -8.64
CA PHE A 434 17.47 27.73 -10.07
C PHE A 434 17.60 29.01 -10.89
N GLU A 435 17.96 28.86 -12.16
CA GLU A 435 18.06 29.96 -13.12
C GLU A 435 16.66 30.30 -13.65
N GLY A 436 15.95 31.22 -12.97
CA GLY A 436 14.53 31.50 -13.23
C GLY A 436 14.18 31.88 -14.67
N GLU A 437 15.13 32.41 -15.43
CA GLU A 437 14.97 32.77 -16.85
C GLU A 437 14.76 31.56 -17.78
N HIS A 438 15.11 30.35 -17.31
CA HIS A 438 15.03 29.12 -18.08
C HIS A 438 13.77 28.29 -17.80
N TRP A 439 12.89 28.75 -16.91
CA TRP A 439 11.72 28.00 -16.48
C TRP A 439 10.41 28.72 -16.85
N GLY A 440 9.57 28.05 -17.61
CA GLY A 440 8.21 28.50 -17.91
C GLY A 440 7.21 28.02 -16.86
N LEU A 441 6.23 28.84 -16.51
CA LEU A 441 5.12 28.45 -15.66
C LEU A 441 3.95 27.93 -16.50
N GLU A 442 3.45 26.73 -16.18
CA GLU A 442 2.24 26.18 -16.77
C GLU A 442 1.21 25.86 -15.70
N VAL A 443 -0.06 26.12 -16.00
CA VAL A 443 -1.19 25.80 -15.14
C VAL A 443 -2.16 24.86 -15.85
N TYR A 444 -2.65 23.86 -15.15
CA TYR A 444 -3.66 22.94 -15.63
C TYR A 444 -5.02 23.35 -15.07
N LEU A 445 -5.91 23.82 -15.95
CA LEU A 445 -7.22 24.33 -15.57
C LEU A 445 -8.21 23.18 -15.35
N ALA A 446 -8.99 23.26 -14.26
CA ALA A 446 -9.91 22.20 -13.85
C ALA A 446 -11.04 21.95 -14.88
N ASN A 447 -11.50 23.02 -15.53
CA ASN A 447 -12.62 22.96 -16.47
C ASN A 447 -12.18 22.48 -17.86
N ASP A 448 -11.07 23.00 -18.35
CA ASP A 448 -10.63 22.79 -19.73
C ASP A 448 -9.77 21.53 -19.88
N LYS A 449 -9.24 20.99 -18.76
CA LYS A 449 -8.35 19.81 -18.74
C LYS A 449 -7.14 19.94 -19.68
N ILE A 450 -6.63 21.16 -19.80
CA ILE A 450 -5.51 21.51 -20.70
C ILE A 450 -4.47 22.32 -19.91
N TRP A 451 -3.19 22.07 -20.19
CA TRP A 451 -2.09 22.91 -19.73
C TRP A 451 -2.06 24.21 -20.51
N THR A 452 -2.02 25.33 -19.79
CA THR A 452 -1.88 26.67 -20.35
C THR A 452 -0.59 27.29 -19.84
N SER A 453 0.30 27.66 -20.75
CA SER A 453 1.52 28.39 -20.40
C SER A 453 1.17 29.81 -19.97
N LYS A 454 1.76 30.29 -18.87
CA LYS A 454 1.58 31.63 -18.34
C LYS A 454 2.89 32.40 -18.53
N SER A 455 2.82 33.54 -19.21
CA SER A 455 3.94 34.47 -19.36
C SER A 455 4.16 35.24 -18.05
N ALA A 456 4.66 34.57 -17.02
CA ALA A 456 4.94 35.14 -15.71
C ALA A 456 6.44 35.06 -15.43
N ILE A 457 7.11 36.23 -15.37
CA ILE A 457 8.49 36.32 -14.92
C ILE A 457 8.45 36.39 -13.39
N PRO A 458 9.17 35.50 -12.67
CA PRO A 458 9.16 35.53 -11.22
C PRO A 458 9.85 36.78 -10.69
N THR A 459 9.27 37.39 -9.65
CA THR A 459 9.99 38.34 -8.81
C THR A 459 10.93 37.58 -7.90
N ILE A 460 12.23 37.91 -7.93
CA ILE A 460 13.28 37.19 -7.18
C ILE A 460 13.70 38.03 -5.97
N SER A 461 13.71 37.42 -4.79
CA SER A 461 14.17 38.03 -3.54
C SER A 461 14.87 36.99 -2.65
N THR A 462 15.60 37.45 -1.63
CA THR A 462 16.22 36.55 -0.64
C THR A 462 15.34 36.46 0.60
N HIS A 463 14.97 35.24 1.01
CA HIS A 463 14.39 34.97 2.31
C HIS A 463 15.48 35.07 3.39
N GLN A 464 15.20 35.63 4.56
CA GLN A 464 16.26 35.94 5.54
C GLN A 464 16.64 34.74 6.43
N GLU A 465 15.69 33.92 6.85
CA GLU A 465 15.93 32.85 7.84
C GLU A 465 15.09 31.59 7.55
N PRO A 466 15.64 30.54 6.90
CA PRO A 466 17.01 30.44 6.39
C PRO A 466 17.22 31.27 5.11
N PRO A 467 18.48 31.60 4.77
CA PRO A 467 18.84 32.30 3.54
C PRO A 467 18.60 31.41 2.31
N VAL A 468 17.42 31.54 1.70
CA VAL A 468 17.02 30.84 0.47
C VAL A 468 16.47 31.82 -0.56
N THR A 469 16.65 31.55 -1.85
CA THR A 469 16.06 32.40 -2.90
C THR A 469 14.57 32.12 -3.01
N LYS A 470 13.78 33.20 -3.00
CA LYS A 470 12.32 33.20 -3.13
C LYS A 470 11.94 33.69 -4.52
N PHE A 471 11.20 32.87 -5.25
CA PHE A 471 10.68 33.15 -6.58
C PHE A 471 9.16 33.31 -6.49
N VAL A 472 8.64 34.50 -6.80
CA VAL A 472 7.21 34.83 -6.69
C VAL A 472 6.61 35.02 -8.08
N TYR A 473 5.66 34.16 -8.43
CA TYR A 473 4.85 34.28 -9.63
C TYR A 473 3.48 34.84 -9.26
N ASP A 474 3.26 36.11 -9.59
CA ASP A 474 1.94 36.73 -9.49
C ASP A 474 1.15 36.38 -10.75
N LEU A 475 0.02 35.71 -10.56
CA LEU A 475 -0.90 35.34 -11.62
C LEU A 475 -2.05 36.34 -11.61
N PRO A 476 -2.52 36.80 -12.79
CA PRO A 476 -3.71 37.62 -12.84
C PRO A 476 -4.86 36.85 -12.17
N PRO A 477 -5.76 37.54 -11.45
CA PRO A 477 -6.92 36.91 -10.83
C PRO A 477 -7.87 36.43 -11.93
N ASP A 478 -7.57 35.29 -12.52
CA ASP A 478 -8.47 34.57 -13.41
C ASP A 478 -9.56 33.90 -12.56
N SER A 479 -10.77 33.84 -13.10
CA SER A 479 -11.89 33.12 -12.48
C SER A 479 -11.74 31.59 -12.57
N SER A 480 -10.76 31.10 -13.34
CA SER A 480 -10.56 29.67 -13.58
C SER A 480 -9.88 28.99 -12.39
N LEU A 481 -10.47 27.88 -11.93
CA LEU A 481 -9.86 27.02 -10.91
C LEU A 481 -8.69 26.23 -11.51
N VAL A 482 -7.55 26.25 -10.82
CA VAL A 482 -6.33 25.54 -11.16
C VAL A 482 -6.29 24.23 -10.39
N LYS A 483 -6.02 23.13 -11.10
CA LYS A 483 -5.90 21.79 -10.53
C LYS A 483 -4.44 21.34 -10.39
N LYS A 484 -3.58 21.70 -11.35
CA LYS A 484 -2.13 21.45 -11.28
C LYS A 484 -1.36 22.68 -11.71
N VAL A 485 -0.13 22.82 -11.23
CA VAL A 485 0.81 23.85 -11.67
C VAL A 485 2.18 23.23 -11.80
N ARG A 486 2.96 23.62 -12.81
CA ARG A 486 4.35 23.15 -12.97
C ARG A 486 5.25 24.23 -13.53
N LEU A 487 6.51 24.15 -13.15
CA LEU A 487 7.61 24.84 -13.80
C LEU A 487 8.25 23.86 -14.78
N ILE A 488 8.35 24.25 -16.05
CA ILE A 488 8.93 23.46 -17.13
C ILE A 488 10.22 24.11 -17.64
N LEU A 489 11.24 23.30 -17.88
CA LEU A 489 12.49 23.77 -18.47
C LEU A 489 12.31 24.10 -19.97
N SER A 490 12.59 25.35 -20.35
CA SER A 490 12.46 25.85 -21.73
C SER A 490 13.46 25.17 -22.68
N GLN A 491 13.03 24.89 -23.92
CA GLN A 491 13.90 24.32 -24.96
C GLN A 491 15.00 25.31 -25.37
N GLY A 492 16.26 24.85 -25.41
CA GLY A 492 17.36 25.55 -26.11
C GLY A 492 18.54 26.01 -25.26
N ASN A 493 18.47 25.94 -23.93
CA ASN A 493 19.55 26.41 -23.07
C ASN A 493 20.41 25.26 -22.54
N ALA A 494 21.72 25.52 -22.43
CA ALA A 494 22.72 24.59 -21.93
C ALA A 494 22.28 23.97 -20.59
N SER A 495 22.63 22.70 -20.36
CA SER A 495 22.30 21.92 -19.15
C SER A 495 22.32 22.83 -17.91
N PRO A 496 21.15 23.18 -17.34
CA PRO A 496 21.10 24.14 -16.24
C PRO A 496 21.92 23.60 -15.07
N ALA A 497 22.61 24.49 -14.37
CA ALA A 497 23.11 24.18 -13.04
C ALA A 497 21.90 23.68 -12.22
N GLY A 498 21.92 22.44 -11.74
CA GLY A 498 20.74 21.71 -11.27
C GLY A 498 19.79 22.51 -10.35
N MET A 499 18.52 22.14 -10.35
CA MET A 499 17.48 22.80 -9.56
C MET A 499 17.52 22.35 -8.10
N THR A 500 17.34 23.28 -7.18
CA THR A 500 17.08 22.99 -5.77
C THR A 500 15.71 23.54 -5.40
N VAL A 501 14.88 22.75 -4.73
CA VAL A 501 13.55 23.14 -4.22
C VAL A 501 13.50 22.85 -2.72
N CYS A 502 13.20 23.87 -1.92
CA CYS A 502 13.14 23.81 -0.46
C CYS A 502 11.72 24.03 0.09
N GLY A 503 10.75 24.36 -0.76
CA GLY A 503 9.38 24.57 -0.30
C GLY A 503 8.53 25.40 -1.26
N TRP A 504 7.22 25.37 -1.02
CA TRP A 504 6.23 26.06 -1.83
C TRP A 504 5.26 26.85 -0.95
N MET A 505 4.78 27.98 -1.46
CA MET A 505 3.57 28.62 -0.95
C MET A 505 2.58 28.89 -2.08
N VAL A 506 1.31 28.72 -1.76
CA VAL A 506 0.19 28.91 -2.67
C VAL A 506 -0.78 29.88 -2.03
N ASN A 507 -0.97 31.03 -2.69
CA ASN A 507 -1.70 32.18 -2.13
C ASN A 507 -1.23 32.53 -0.70
N GLU A 508 0.08 32.53 -0.51
CA GLU A 508 0.74 32.81 0.79
C GLU A 508 0.50 31.78 1.90
N ASN A 509 -0.14 30.65 1.59
CA ASN A 509 -0.23 29.52 2.51
C ASN A 509 0.88 28.53 2.19
N TRP A 510 1.56 28.04 3.22
CA TRP A 510 2.56 26.98 3.07
C TRP A 510 1.92 25.71 2.55
N VAL A 511 2.60 25.09 1.59
CA VAL A 511 2.43 23.68 1.28
C VAL A 511 3.28 22.93 2.29
N VAL A 512 2.62 22.36 3.28
CA VAL A 512 3.25 21.53 4.32
C VAL A 512 2.80 20.12 4.11
#